data_AF-A0A8T0B1W0-F1
#
_entry.id   AF-A0A8T0B1W0-F1
#
_cell.length_a   1.000
_cell.length_b   1.000
_cell.length_c   1.000
_cell.angle_alpha   90.00
_cell.angle_beta   90.00
_cell.angle_gamma   90.00
#
_symmetry.space_group_name_H-M   'P 1'
#
loop_
_entity.id
_entity.type
_entity.pdbx_description
1 polymer ?
#
loop_
_entity_poly.entity_id
_entity_poly.type
_entity_poly.pdbx_seq_one_letter_code
_entity_poly.pdbx_strand_id
1 'polypeptide(L)'
;MMPSTQKKVLFSLAGTLSFACALIVAAAMGGRNWVKATVLCKTGAQLVNATGSELDKFIGQLNYGLFHGQRLKQCGLGGRPFSFSFFPDLVDDPS
;
A
#
# COMPACT_ATOMS: atom_id res chain seq x y z
N MET A 1 -43.08 -15.09 -23.31
CA MET A 1 -41.83 -15.53 -22.67
C MET A 1 -41.51 -14.61 -21.49
N MET A 2 -41.21 -15.18 -20.33
CA MET A 2 -41.27 -14.53 -19.01
C MET A 2 -40.25 -13.38 -18.78
N PRO A 3 -40.70 -12.16 -18.41
CA PRO A 3 -39.82 -11.06 -17.95
C PRO A 3 -39.25 -11.25 -16.53
N SER A 4 -39.63 -12.33 -15.81
CA SER A 4 -39.24 -12.58 -14.42
C SER A 4 -37.83 -13.17 -14.28
N THR A 5 -37.39 -14.00 -15.24
CA THR A 5 -36.04 -14.61 -15.23
C THR A 5 -34.96 -13.55 -15.46
N GLN A 6 -35.17 -12.61 -16.39
CA GLN A 6 -34.22 -11.51 -16.62
C GLN A 6 -34.07 -10.60 -15.41
N LYS A 7 -35.18 -10.26 -14.73
CA LYS A 7 -35.14 -9.47 -13.49
C LYS A 7 -34.41 -10.20 -12.37
N LYS A 8 -34.64 -11.51 -12.21
CA LYS A 8 -33.91 -12.35 -11.24
C LYS A 8 -32.41 -12.37 -11.51
N VAL A 9 -32.00 -12.56 -12.76
CA VAL A 9 -30.59 -12.54 -13.16
C VAL A 9 -29.97 -11.17 -12.89
N LEU A 10 -30.68 -10.08 -13.21
CA LEU A 10 -30.19 -8.73 -12.97
C LEU A 10 -30.01 -8.42 -11.47
N PHE A 11 -30.97 -8.80 -10.63
CA PHE A 11 -30.84 -8.65 -9.17
C PHE A 11 -29.71 -9.49 -8.60
N SER A 12 -29.55 -10.73 -9.08
CA SER A 12 -28.46 -11.60 -8.67
C SER A 12 -27.09 -11.04 -9.10
N LEU A 13 -27.01 -10.51 -10.33
CA LEU A 13 -25.79 -9.90 -10.85
C LEU A 13 -25.44 -8.61 -10.11
N ALA A 14 -26.44 -7.77 -9.83
CA ALA A 14 -26.26 -6.55 -9.06
C ALA A 14 -25.79 -6.87 -7.63
N GLY A 15 -26.43 -7.84 -6.96
CA GLY A 15 -26.05 -8.25 -5.61
C GLY A 15 -24.63 -8.82 -5.54
N THR A 16 -24.28 -9.71 -6.47
CA THR A 16 -22.91 -10.28 -6.54
C THR A 16 -21.87 -9.22 -6.86
N LEU A 17 -22.16 -8.30 -7.77
CA LEU A 17 -21.26 -7.18 -8.09
C LEU A 17 -21.08 -6.22 -6.92
N SER A 18 -22.16 -5.85 -6.23
CA SER A 18 -22.09 -5.00 -5.03
C SER A 18 -21.28 -5.65 -3.92
N PHE A 19 -21.47 -6.95 -3.68
CA PHE A 19 -20.70 -7.68 -2.68
C PHE A 19 -19.22 -7.78 -3.06
N ALA A 20 -18.92 -8.08 -4.34
CA ALA A 20 -17.55 -8.10 -4.84
C ALA A 20 -16.87 -6.73 -4.69
N CYS A 21 -17.56 -5.64 -5.03
CA CYS A 21 -17.06 -4.28 -4.80
C CYS A 21 -16.77 -4.02 -3.33
N ALA A 22 -17.67 -4.39 -2.41
CA ALA A 22 -17.46 -4.20 -0.98
C ALA A 22 -16.22 -4.96 -0.48
N LEU A 23 -16.00 -6.19 -0.95
CA LEU A 23 -14.81 -6.97 -0.63
C LEU A 23 -13.53 -6.34 -1.18
N ILE A 24 -13.56 -5.80 -2.41
CA ILE A 24 -12.42 -5.11 -3.01
C ILE A 24 -12.08 -3.85 -2.20
N VAL A 25 -13.08 -3.06 -1.80
CA VAL A 25 -12.85 -1.87 -0.96
C VAL A 25 -12.27 -2.27 0.39
N ALA A 26 -12.83 -3.29 1.06
CA ALA A 26 -12.30 -3.77 2.33
C ALA A 26 -10.83 -4.25 2.20
N ALA A 27 -10.53 -5.04 1.17
CA ALA A 27 -9.19 -5.51 0.88
C ALA A 27 -8.24 -4.36 0.53
N ALA A 28 -8.71 -3.37 -0.23
CA ALA A 28 -7.95 -2.17 -0.53
C ALA A 28 -7.63 -1.45 0.77
N MET A 29 -8.61 -1.07 1.60
CA MET A 29 -8.40 -0.37 2.87
C MET A 29 -7.45 -1.09 3.83
N GLY A 30 -7.50 -2.43 3.90
CA GLY A 30 -6.56 -3.23 4.71
C GLY A 30 -5.17 -3.40 4.09
N GLY A 31 -5.03 -3.17 2.79
CA GLY A 31 -3.77 -3.32 2.06
C GLY A 31 -2.76 -2.21 2.39
N ARG A 32 -1.48 -2.58 2.52
CA ARG A 32 -0.37 -1.65 2.80
C ARG A 32 0.28 -1.03 1.54
N ASN A 33 -0.32 -1.26 0.37
CA ASN A 33 0.28 -0.95 -0.94
C ASN A 33 -0.45 0.18 -1.69
N TRP A 34 -1.08 1.13 -0.98
CA TRP A 34 -1.80 2.23 -1.64
C TRP A 34 -0.83 3.14 -2.38
N VAL A 35 0.28 3.47 -1.72
CA VAL A 35 1.29 4.36 -2.27
C VAL A 35 2.64 3.68 -2.15
N LYS A 36 3.31 3.55 -3.30
CA LYS A 36 4.70 3.12 -3.42
C LYS A 36 5.53 4.32 -3.86
N ALA A 37 6.43 4.76 -2.99
CA ALA A 37 7.36 5.85 -3.25
C ALA A 37 8.79 5.35 -3.11
N THR A 38 9.69 5.88 -3.93
CA THR A 38 11.13 5.68 -3.79
C THR A 38 11.74 6.99 -3.29
N VAL A 39 12.53 6.90 -2.22
CA VAL A 39 13.16 8.07 -1.60
C VAL A 39 14.66 7.93 -1.75
N LEU A 40 15.27 8.86 -2.48
CA LEU A 40 16.72 8.92 -2.62
C LEU A 40 17.34 9.63 -1.42
N CYS A 41 18.29 8.99 -0.73
CA CYS A 41 19.10 9.65 0.30
C CYS A 41 20.14 10.55 -0.36
N LYS A 42 19.72 11.72 -0.88
CA LYS A 42 20.57 12.67 -1.62
C LYS A 42 21.84 13.05 -0.84
N THR A 43 21.73 13.28 0.47
CA THR A 43 22.86 13.63 1.34
C THR A 43 23.88 12.50 1.41
N GLY A 44 23.44 11.25 1.55
CA GLY A 44 24.32 10.08 1.59
C GLY A 44 24.99 9.84 0.23
N ALA A 45 24.23 9.94 -0.85
CA ALA A 45 24.74 9.80 -2.21
C ALA A 45 25.78 10.88 -2.57
N GLN A 46 25.55 12.14 -2.16
CA GLN A 46 26.50 13.23 -2.39
C GLN A 46 27.76 13.11 -1.52
N LEU A 47 27.65 12.61 -0.28
CA LEU A 47 28.80 12.42 0.61
C LEU A 47 29.84 11.45 0.02
N VAL A 48 29.38 10.40 -0.67
CA VAL A 48 30.25 9.42 -1.31
C VAL A 48 30.46 9.68 -2.80
N ASN A 49 29.89 10.76 -3.35
CA ASN A 49 29.88 11.04 -4.78
C ASN A 49 29.40 9.84 -5.63
N ALA A 50 28.33 9.18 -5.18
CA ALA A 50 27.77 8.03 -5.86
C ALA A 50 27.17 8.46 -7.21
N THR A 51 27.65 7.86 -8.30
CA THR A 51 27.12 8.06 -9.66
C THR A 51 26.82 6.71 -10.30
N GLY A 52 25.82 6.65 -11.19
CA GLY A 52 25.43 5.41 -11.86
C GLY A 52 24.87 4.35 -10.89
N SER A 53 25.37 3.12 -10.99
CA SER A 53 24.87 1.93 -10.29
C SER A 53 25.03 1.96 -8.76
N GLU A 54 25.85 2.87 -8.22
CA GLU A 54 26.00 3.02 -6.78
C GLU A 54 24.83 3.79 -6.14
N LEU A 55 24.11 4.58 -6.94
CA LEU A 55 22.97 5.38 -6.47
C LEU A 55 21.81 4.49 -5.99
N ASP A 56 21.68 3.29 -6.56
CA ASP A 56 20.66 2.30 -6.17
C ASP A 56 20.80 1.86 -4.70
N LYS A 57 22.03 1.89 -4.15
CA LYS A 57 22.28 1.59 -2.73
C LYS A 57 21.77 2.69 -1.78
N PHE A 58 21.41 3.84 -2.33
CA PHE A 58 20.89 5.01 -1.62
C PHE A 58 19.39 5.26 -1.87
N ILE A 59 18.72 4.39 -2.64
CA ILE A 59 17.28 4.44 -2.87
C ILE A 59 16.58 3.60 -1.80
N GLY A 60 15.84 4.27 -0.92
CA GLY A 60 14.89 3.62 -0.01
C GLY A 60 13.53 3.41 -0.67
N GLN A 61 12.82 2.36 -0.30
CA GLN A 61 11.43 2.13 -0.71
C GLN A 61 10.48 2.49 0.44
N LEU A 62 9.40 3.18 0.15
CA LEU A 62 8.34 3.54 1.08
C LEU A 62 7.04 2.99 0.50
N ASN A 63 6.41 2.07 1.21
CA ASN A 63 5.08 1.57 0.87
C ASN A 63 4.15 1.87 2.03
N TYR A 64 3.01 2.54 1.80
CA TYR A 64 2.03 2.73 2.85
C TYR A 64 0.60 2.55 2.35
N GLY A 65 -0.24 2.05 3.25
CA GLY A 65 -1.69 1.98 3.11
C GLY A 65 -2.39 3.05 3.93
N LEU A 66 -3.69 2.89 4.13
CA LEU A 66 -4.53 3.88 4.81
C LEU A 66 -4.14 4.09 6.29
N PHE A 67 -3.77 3.02 7.00
CA PHE A 67 -3.47 3.06 8.44
C PHE A 67 -2.01 2.71 8.78
N HIS A 68 -1.39 1.84 7.98
CA HIS A 68 -0.07 1.29 8.22
C HIS A 68 0.87 1.51 7.03
N GLY A 69 2.09 1.94 7.32
CA GLY A 69 3.16 2.10 6.36
C GLY A 69 4.41 1.32 6.74
N GLN A 70 5.17 0.91 5.73
CA GLN A 70 6.50 0.34 5.87
C GLN A 70 7.48 1.15 5.03
N ARG A 71 8.52 1.65 5.69
CA ARG A 71 9.63 2.36 5.08
C ARG A 71 10.89 1.51 5.17
N LEU A 72 11.47 1.20 4.03
CA LEU A 72 12.83 0.70 3.93
C LEU A 72 13.74 1.88 3.64
N LYS A 73 14.51 2.34 4.63
CA LYS A 73 15.58 3.31 4.38
C LYS A 73 16.84 2.54 4.01
N GLN A 74 17.38 2.83 2.84
CA GLN A 74 18.64 2.26 2.37
C GLN A 74 19.51 3.45 1.96
N CYS A 75 20.34 3.93 2.89
CA CYS A 75 21.26 5.06 2.67
C CYS A 75 22.71 4.58 2.67
N GLY A 76 23.02 3.47 1.99
CA GLY A 76 24.38 2.89 1.96
C GLY A 76 24.84 2.10 3.20
N LEU A 77 24.10 2.15 4.31
CA LEU A 77 24.41 1.44 5.57
C LEU A 77 23.59 0.13 5.77
N GLY A 78 22.95 -0.36 4.71
CA GLY A 78 22.03 -1.50 4.76
C GLY A 78 20.56 -1.07 4.87
N GLY A 79 19.66 -1.92 4.36
CA GLY A 79 18.21 -1.66 4.39
C GLY A 79 17.62 -2.05 5.74
N ARG A 80 17.23 -1.07 6.57
CA ARG A 80 16.47 -1.35 7.79
C ARG A 80 14.97 -1.18 7.51
N PRO A 81 14.16 -2.25 7.62
CA PRO A 81 12.71 -2.10 7.56
C PRO A 81 12.24 -1.36 8.81
N PHE A 82 11.51 -0.26 8.60
CA PHE A 82 10.88 0.53 9.64
C PHE A 82 9.38 0.60 9.34
N SER A 83 8.57 -0.07 10.14
CA SER A 83 7.12 0.07 10.09
C SER A 83 6.69 1.29 10.90
N PHE A 84 5.74 2.05 10.39
CA PHE A 84 5.14 3.18 11.08
C PHE A 84 3.63 3.19 10.86
N SER A 85 2.88 3.59 11.88
CA SER A 85 1.42 3.71 11.84
C SER A 85 1.07 5.19 11.90
N PHE A 86 0.12 5.62 11.06
CA PHE A 86 -0.30 7.04 11.03
C PHE A 86 -1.26 7.39 12.18
N PHE A 87 -2.04 6.40 12.64
CA PHE A 87 -2.99 6.53 13.75
C PHE A 87 -2.81 5.36 14.73
N PRO A 88 -1.76 5.39 15.57
CA PRO A 88 -1.54 4.34 16.56
C PRO A 88 -2.75 4.20 17.50
N ASP A 89 -3.32 5.31 17.98
CA ASP A 89 -4.44 5.32 18.92
C ASP A 89 -5.78 4.82 18.34
N LEU A 90 -5.92 4.69 17.02
CA LEU A 90 -7.12 4.11 16.37
C LEU A 90 -6.94 2.64 15.99
N VAL A 91 -5.71 2.14 16.05
CA VAL A 91 -5.34 0.75 15.72
C VAL A 91 -5.12 -0.05 17.00
N ASP A 92 -4.57 0.58 18.03
CA ASP A 92 -4.45 0.03 19.37
C ASP A 92 -5.78 0.26 20.12
N ASP A 93 -6.81 -0.52 19.81
CA ASP A 93 -7.87 -0.80 20.79
C ASP A 93 -7.36 -1.96 21.68
N PRO A 94 -7.11 -1.72 22.98
CA PRO A 94 -6.77 -2.78 23.92
C PRO A 94 -8.07 -3.42 24.45
N SER A 95 -8.55 -4.47 23.79
CA SER A 95 -9.38 -5.51 24.45
C SER A 95 -9.40 -6.84 23.72
#